data_AF-A0AA95S2D2-F1
#
_entry.id   AF-A0AA95S2D2-F1
#
_cell.length_a   1.000
_cell.length_b   1.000
_cell.length_c   1.000
_cell.angle_alpha   90.00
_cell.angle_beta   90.00
_cell.angle_gamma   90.00
#
_symmetry.space_group_name_H-M   'P 1'
#
loop_
_entity.id
_entity.type
_entity.pdbx_description
1 polymer ?
#
loop_
_entity_poly.entity_id
_entity_poly.type
_entity_poly.pdbx_seq_one_letter_code
_entity_poly.pdbx_strand_id
1 'polypeptide(L)'
;MDYQNYKNHNGKDFTDNKSKKILQLEKEVAFGLWVQVLGNIIELKALSELFLIEEDANTIGEQQILTGVWIRTIGQILEAVSVSKQLKETDFVKLIEEQKLAITGDLLVSLGSAYEVIGGIHVLEEEAVKIPRIVP
;
A
#
# COMPACT_ATOMS: atom_id res chain seq x y z
N MET A 1 -8.79 -62.80 -0.15
CA MET A 1 -7.55 -62.11 0.25
C MET A 1 -7.77 -60.64 -0.01
N ASP A 2 -8.06 -59.90 1.05
CA ASP A 2 -8.42 -58.48 1.00
C ASP A 2 -7.18 -57.62 0.76
N TYR A 3 -7.10 -57.01 -0.42
CA TYR A 3 -6.12 -55.94 -0.66
C TYR A 3 -6.62 -54.67 0.02
N GLN A 4 -6.15 -54.48 1.25
CA GLN A 4 -6.27 -53.25 2.02
C GLN A 4 -5.81 -52.04 1.19
N ASN A 5 -6.77 -51.15 0.95
CA ASN A 5 -6.61 -49.85 0.35
C ASN A 5 -5.93 -48.93 1.37
N TYR A 6 -4.60 -48.95 1.43
CA TYR A 6 -3.83 -47.93 2.16
C TYR A 6 -3.91 -46.62 1.39
N LYS A 7 -5.05 -45.93 1.52
CA LYS A 7 -5.16 -44.51 1.16
C LYS A 7 -4.10 -43.75 1.94
N ASN A 8 -3.19 -43.16 1.19
CA ASN A 8 -2.18 -42.22 1.63
C ASN A 8 -2.87 -40.96 2.21
N HIS A 9 -3.34 -41.04 3.46
CA HIS A 9 -4.01 -39.92 4.16
C HIS A 9 -3.01 -38.83 4.57
N ASN A 10 -1.79 -39.21 4.93
CA ASN A 10 -0.78 -38.28 5.44
C ASN A 10 -0.28 -37.27 4.38
N GLY A 11 -0.18 -37.68 3.11
CA GLY A 11 0.25 -36.77 2.03
C GLY A 11 -0.78 -35.70 1.68
N LYS A 12 -2.09 -36.03 1.79
CA LYS A 12 -3.19 -35.09 1.50
C LYS A 12 -3.36 -34.05 2.61
N ASP A 13 -3.29 -34.48 3.87
CA ASP A 13 -3.41 -33.58 5.03
C ASP A 13 -2.28 -32.55 5.08
N PHE A 14 -1.05 -32.95 4.74
CA PHE A 14 0.09 -32.02 4.72
C PHE A 14 -0.05 -30.95 3.62
N THR A 15 -0.48 -31.34 2.41
CA THR A 15 -0.71 -30.40 1.30
C THR A 15 -1.86 -29.44 1.58
N ASP A 16 -2.93 -29.92 2.21
CA ASP A 16 -4.11 -29.12 2.54
C ASP A 16 -3.79 -28.11 3.67
N ASN A 17 -3.00 -28.52 4.67
CA ASN A 17 -2.53 -27.62 5.73
C ASN A 17 -1.61 -26.52 5.18
N LYS A 18 -0.66 -26.87 4.29
CA LYS A 18 0.22 -25.89 3.65
C LYS A 18 -0.56 -24.85 2.84
N SER A 19 -1.55 -25.29 2.06
CA SER A 19 -2.40 -24.39 1.26
C SER A 19 -3.23 -23.45 2.16
N LYS A 20 -3.78 -23.96 3.26
CA LYS A 20 -4.52 -23.15 4.24
C LYS A 20 -3.64 -22.10 4.89
N LYS A 21 -2.38 -22.45 5.22
CA LYS A 21 -1.44 -21.50 5.81
C LYS A 21 -1.04 -20.39 4.84
N ILE A 22 -0.83 -20.71 3.56
CA ILE A 22 -0.55 -19.69 2.52
C ILE A 22 -1.72 -18.71 2.42
N LEU A 23 -2.94 -19.21 2.27
CA LEU A 23 -4.13 -18.35 2.19
C LEU A 23 -4.33 -17.49 3.45
N GLN A 24 -3.97 -18.01 4.63
CA GLN A 24 -4.00 -17.21 5.86
C GLN A 24 -3.01 -16.05 5.79
N LEU A 25 -1.77 -16.29 5.35
CA LEU A 25 -0.75 -15.25 5.21
C LEU A 25 -1.12 -14.22 4.14
N GLU A 26 -1.69 -14.64 3.02
CA GLU A 26 -2.15 -13.71 1.97
C GLU A 26 -3.28 -12.79 2.49
N LYS A 27 -4.17 -13.30 3.34
CA LYS A 27 -5.17 -12.47 4.04
C LYS A 27 -4.54 -11.49 5.01
N GLU A 28 -3.49 -11.90 5.73
CA GLU A 28 -2.73 -11.02 6.63
C GLU A 28 -2.04 -9.89 5.84
N VAL A 29 -1.47 -10.19 4.67
CA VAL A 29 -0.91 -9.18 3.75
C VAL A 29 -1.99 -8.19 3.31
N ALA A 30 -3.13 -8.68 2.79
CA ALA A 30 -4.22 -7.81 2.36
C ALA A 30 -4.74 -6.91 3.50
N PHE A 31 -4.82 -7.45 4.72
CA PHE A 31 -5.17 -6.66 5.90
C PHE A 31 -4.12 -5.58 6.20
N GLY A 32 -2.83 -5.92 6.13
CA GLY A 32 -1.73 -4.96 6.29
C GLY A 32 -1.81 -3.80 5.28
N LEU A 33 -2.14 -4.07 4.02
CA LEU A 33 -2.32 -3.03 3.00
C LEU A 33 -3.49 -2.09 3.34
N TRP A 34 -4.59 -2.60 3.87
CA TRP A 34 -5.69 -1.73 4.33
C TRP A 34 -5.32 -0.90 5.56
N VAL A 35 -4.48 -1.42 6.45
CA VAL A 35 -3.92 -0.62 7.56
C VAL A 35 -3.07 0.52 7.01
N GLN A 36 -2.25 0.28 5.98
CA GLN A 36 -1.47 1.33 5.31
C GLN A 36 -2.37 2.38 4.64
N VAL A 37 -3.46 1.97 3.97
CA VAL A 37 -4.46 2.90 3.42
C VAL A 37 -5.00 3.84 4.50
N LEU A 38 -5.36 3.31 5.67
CA LEU A 38 -5.86 4.13 6.78
C LEU A 38 -4.80 5.11 7.29
N GLY A 39 -3.55 4.67 7.41
CA GLY A 39 -2.42 5.53 7.76
C GLY A 39 -2.27 6.70 6.79
N ASN A 40 -2.26 6.41 5.48
CA ASN A 40 -2.12 7.43 4.44
C ASN A 40 -3.31 8.41 4.42
N ILE A 41 -4.54 7.98 4.69
CA ILE A 41 -5.71 8.87 4.80
C ILE A 41 -5.60 9.81 6.00
N ILE A 42 -5.14 9.31 7.15
CA ILE A 42 -4.92 10.12 8.35
C ILE A 42 -3.87 11.19 8.07
N GLU A 43 -2.74 10.79 7.47
CA GLU A 43 -1.66 11.68 7.08
C GLU A 43 -2.13 12.74 6.08
N LEU A 44 -2.80 12.33 5.00
CA LEU A 44 -3.32 13.22 3.98
C LEU A 44 -4.28 14.28 4.56
N LYS A 45 -5.16 13.86 5.47
CA LYS A 45 -6.08 14.78 6.14
C LYS A 45 -5.31 15.77 7.02
N ALA A 46 -4.38 15.28 7.84
CA ALA A 46 -3.60 16.12 8.74
C ALA A 46 -2.77 17.15 7.98
N LEU A 47 -2.07 16.74 6.91
CA LEU A 47 -1.30 17.64 6.06
C LEU A 47 -2.19 18.65 5.33
N SER A 48 -3.36 18.23 4.83
CA SER A 48 -4.31 19.17 4.22
C SER A 48 -4.81 20.22 5.22
N GLU A 49 -5.06 19.84 6.48
CA GLU A 49 -5.48 20.79 7.51
C GLU A 49 -4.34 21.73 7.93
N LEU A 50 -3.11 21.23 8.07
CA LEU A 50 -1.93 22.06 8.33
C LEU A 50 -1.75 23.10 7.22
N PHE A 51 -1.85 22.68 5.96
CA PHE A 51 -1.75 23.56 4.79
C PHE A 51 -2.82 24.67 4.74
N LEU A 52 -3.98 24.48 5.39
CA LEU A 52 -5.01 25.52 5.44
C LEU A 52 -4.77 26.55 6.54
N ILE A 53 -4.04 26.18 7.59
CA ILE A 53 -3.86 26.99 8.79
C ILE A 53 -2.52 27.76 8.76
N GLU A 54 -1.51 27.21 8.09
CA GLU A 54 -0.18 27.82 8.02
C GLU A 54 -0.13 28.95 6.97
N GLU A 55 0.31 30.15 7.39
CA GLU A 55 0.41 31.33 6.51
C GLU A 55 1.42 31.14 5.36
N ASP A 56 2.41 30.25 5.55
CA ASP A 56 3.43 29.91 4.56
C ASP A 56 3.05 28.68 3.72
N ALA A 57 1.85 28.12 3.87
CA ALA A 57 1.49 26.86 3.25
C ALA A 57 1.62 26.83 1.73
N ASN A 58 1.58 27.99 1.07
CA ASN A 58 1.70 28.06 -0.37
C ASN A 58 3.14 27.95 -0.91
N THR A 59 4.08 27.45 -0.12
CA THR A 59 5.45 27.15 -0.56
C THR A 59 5.47 25.98 -1.55
N ILE A 60 6.52 25.94 -2.37
CA ILE A 60 6.63 24.92 -3.42
C ILE A 60 6.85 23.56 -2.77
N GLY A 61 7.65 23.51 -1.69
CA GLY A 61 7.94 22.27 -0.97
C GLY A 61 6.69 21.62 -0.37
N GLU A 62 5.87 22.39 0.35
CA GLU A 62 4.66 21.86 1.00
C GLU A 62 3.61 21.39 -0.02
N GLN A 63 3.42 22.13 -1.12
CA GLN A 63 2.53 21.70 -2.20
C GLN A 63 2.99 20.39 -2.84
N GLN A 64 4.30 20.20 -2.99
CA GLN A 64 4.87 18.99 -3.54
C GLN A 64 4.70 17.80 -2.58
N ILE A 65 4.94 17.98 -1.28
CA ILE A 65 4.66 16.96 -0.27
C ILE A 65 3.19 16.54 -0.35
N LEU A 66 2.25 17.48 -0.27
CA LEU A 66 0.82 17.17 -0.30
C LEU A 66 0.41 16.44 -1.60
N THR A 67 0.96 16.85 -2.74
CA THR A 67 0.74 16.19 -4.03
C THR A 67 1.27 14.76 -4.02
N GLY A 68 2.47 14.53 -3.47
CA GLY A 68 3.07 13.21 -3.37
C GLY A 68 2.25 12.27 -2.47
N VAL A 69 1.77 12.77 -1.32
CA VAL A 69 0.87 12.01 -0.42
C VAL A 69 -0.44 11.64 -1.10
N TRP A 70 -1.02 12.53 -1.93
CA TRP A 70 -2.21 12.21 -2.73
C TRP A 70 -1.94 11.05 -3.71
N ILE A 71 -0.85 11.14 -4.49
CA ILE A 71 -0.47 10.11 -5.47
C ILE A 71 -0.24 8.78 -4.75
N ARG A 72 0.50 8.79 -3.64
CA ARG A 72 0.76 7.61 -2.83
C ARG A 72 -0.51 7.00 -2.27
N THR A 73 -1.43 7.81 -1.75
CA THR A 73 -2.72 7.34 -1.21
C THR A 73 -3.55 6.63 -2.28
N ILE A 74 -3.61 7.19 -3.49
CA ILE A 74 -4.31 6.56 -4.63
C ILE A 74 -3.66 5.23 -4.99
N GLY A 75 -2.34 5.18 -5.08
CA GLY A 75 -1.59 3.95 -5.34
C GLY A 75 -1.86 2.86 -4.30
N GLN A 76 -1.81 3.23 -3.01
CA GLN A 76 -2.05 2.30 -1.89
C GLN A 76 -3.47 1.72 -1.89
N ILE A 77 -4.47 2.54 -2.22
CA ILE A 77 -5.86 2.07 -2.36
C ILE A 77 -5.97 1.07 -3.51
N LEU A 78 -5.34 1.37 -4.65
CA LEU A 78 -5.37 0.51 -5.82
C LEU A 78 -4.74 -0.86 -5.54
N GLU A 79 -3.59 -0.86 -4.87
CA GLU A 79 -2.91 -2.07 -4.41
C GLU A 79 -3.78 -2.88 -3.45
N ALA A 80 -4.29 -2.25 -2.38
CA ALA A 80 -5.10 -2.93 -1.36
C ALA A 80 -6.38 -3.55 -1.94
N VAL A 81 -7.08 -2.82 -2.81
CA VAL A 81 -8.28 -3.31 -3.51
C VAL A 81 -7.93 -4.50 -4.40
N SER A 82 -6.84 -4.39 -5.17
CA SER A 82 -6.48 -5.42 -6.11
C SER A 82 -6.02 -6.72 -5.43
N VAL A 83 -5.14 -6.63 -4.45
CA VAL A 83 -4.71 -7.77 -3.63
C VAL A 83 -5.90 -8.43 -2.94
N SER A 84 -6.86 -7.64 -2.44
CA SER A 84 -8.09 -8.19 -1.86
C SER A 84 -8.94 -8.99 -2.84
N LYS A 85 -8.95 -8.63 -4.12
CA LYS A 85 -9.65 -9.39 -5.17
C LYS A 85 -8.90 -10.67 -5.56
N GLN A 86 -7.57 -10.64 -5.59
CA GLN A 86 -6.73 -11.81 -5.87
C GLN A 86 -7.06 -12.97 -4.91
N LEU A 87 -7.35 -12.69 -3.63
CA LEU A 87 -7.70 -13.70 -2.61
C LEU A 87 -8.94 -14.55 -2.94
N LYS A 88 -9.81 -14.10 -3.84
CA LYS A 88 -11.06 -14.76 -4.21
C LYS A 88 -11.08 -15.23 -5.65
N GLU A 89 -10.06 -14.90 -6.43
CA GLU A 89 -10.04 -15.15 -7.85
C GLU A 89 -9.44 -16.53 -8.15
N THR A 90 -10.11 -17.27 -9.02
CA THR A 90 -9.69 -18.60 -9.48
C THR A 90 -9.39 -18.63 -10.97
N ASP A 91 -9.86 -17.62 -11.70
CA ASP A 91 -9.55 -17.43 -13.11
C ASP A 91 -8.15 -16.84 -13.28
N PHE A 92 -7.30 -17.55 -14.02
CA PHE A 92 -5.91 -17.17 -14.22
C PHE A 92 -5.76 -15.81 -14.92
N VAL A 93 -6.61 -15.50 -15.90
CA VAL A 93 -6.52 -14.25 -16.65
C VAL A 93 -6.85 -13.07 -15.74
N LYS A 94 -7.94 -13.18 -14.99
CA LYS A 94 -8.33 -12.15 -14.00
C LYS A 94 -7.29 -11.99 -12.89
N LEU A 95 -6.68 -13.09 -12.43
CA LEU A 95 -5.62 -13.02 -11.43
C LEU A 95 -4.42 -12.20 -11.93
N ILE A 96 -4.00 -12.41 -13.18
CA ILE A 96 -2.93 -11.62 -13.81
C ILE A 96 -3.32 -10.15 -13.99
N GLU A 97 -4.57 -9.86 -14.35
CA GLU A 97 -5.06 -8.48 -14.46
C GLU A 97 -5.02 -7.75 -13.13
N GLU A 98 -5.45 -8.40 -12.04
CA GLU A 98 -5.36 -7.83 -10.70
C GLU A 98 -3.88 -7.67 -10.27
N GLN A 99 -3.00 -8.63 -10.54
CA GLN A 99 -1.56 -8.43 -10.26
C GLN A 99 -0.96 -7.20 -10.97
N LYS A 100 -1.32 -6.97 -12.24
CA LYS A 100 -0.90 -5.75 -12.96
C LYS A 100 -1.44 -4.48 -12.32
N LEU A 101 -2.67 -4.53 -11.82
CA LEU A 101 -3.29 -3.41 -11.13
C LEU A 101 -2.61 -3.10 -9.80
N ALA A 102 -2.26 -4.13 -9.02
CA ALA A 102 -1.47 -3.99 -7.80
C ALA A 102 -0.09 -3.35 -8.08
N ILE A 103 0.64 -3.86 -9.09
CA ILE A 103 1.93 -3.29 -9.53
C ILE A 103 1.78 -1.82 -9.97
N THR A 104 0.67 -1.47 -10.61
CA THR A 104 0.38 -0.08 -10.97
C THR A 104 0.16 0.78 -9.72
N GLY A 105 -0.49 0.22 -8.69
CA GLY A 105 -0.60 0.83 -7.37
C GLY A 105 0.76 1.10 -6.74
N ASP A 106 1.64 0.10 -6.71
CA ASP A 106 3.01 0.21 -6.19
C ASP A 106 3.82 1.28 -6.92
N LEU A 107 3.68 1.38 -8.24
CA LEU A 107 4.32 2.42 -9.04
C LEU A 107 3.86 3.82 -8.60
N LEU A 108 2.56 4.02 -8.40
CA LEU A 108 2.03 5.28 -7.90
C LEU A 108 2.54 5.59 -6.48
N VAL A 109 2.57 4.60 -5.59
CA VAL A 109 3.17 4.74 -4.24
C VAL A 109 4.62 5.23 -4.35
N SER A 110 5.43 4.58 -5.19
CA SER A 110 6.83 4.95 -5.38
C SER A 110 7.00 6.36 -5.96
N LEU A 111 6.16 6.76 -6.93
CA LEU A 111 6.21 8.09 -7.52
C LEU A 111 5.77 9.17 -6.53
N GLY A 112 4.73 8.90 -5.74
CA GLY A 112 4.27 9.78 -4.67
C GLY A 112 5.37 10.04 -3.65
N SER A 113 6.00 8.97 -3.13
CA SER A 113 7.13 9.10 -2.20
C SER A 113 8.33 9.83 -2.78
N ALA A 114 8.65 9.62 -4.06
CA ALA A 114 9.71 10.37 -4.71
C ALA A 114 9.39 11.88 -4.78
N TYR A 115 8.12 12.22 -5.02
CA TYR A 115 7.66 13.61 -5.04
C TYR A 115 7.67 14.25 -3.64
N GLU A 116 7.32 13.49 -2.59
CA GLU A 116 7.46 13.89 -1.19
C GLU A 116 8.93 14.21 -0.85
N VAL A 117 9.89 13.39 -1.27
CA VAL A 117 11.33 13.65 -1.08
C VAL A 117 11.75 14.96 -1.74
N ILE A 118 11.32 15.21 -2.98
CA ILE A 118 11.62 16.47 -3.68
C ILE A 118 11.02 17.67 -2.93
N GLY A 119 9.77 17.54 -2.47
CA GLY A 119 9.12 18.57 -1.67
C GLY A 119 9.86 18.85 -0.35
N GLY A 120 10.27 17.80 0.37
CA GLY A 120 11.05 17.92 1.59
C GLY A 120 12.38 18.63 1.41
N ILE A 121 13.06 18.41 0.27
CA ILE A 121 14.28 19.16 -0.08
C ILE A 121 13.96 20.65 -0.25
N HIS A 122 12.90 21.01 -0.97
CA HIS A 122 12.53 22.42 -1.13
C HIS A 122 12.09 23.07 0.18
N VAL A 123 11.38 22.35 1.07
CA VAL A 123 11.04 22.88 2.41
C VAL A 123 12.31 23.25 3.17
N LEU A 124 13.35 22.40 3.15
CA LEU A 124 14.62 22.72 3.82
C LEU A 124 15.31 23.96 3.24
N GLU A 125 15.20 24.17 1.93
CA GLU A 125 15.74 25.37 1.26
C GLU A 125 14.94 26.64 1.62
N GLU A 126 13.61 26.52 1.72
CA GLU A 126 12.67 27.61 2.04
C GLU A 126 12.75 28.02 3.53
N GLU A 127 12.96 27.05 4.43
CA GLU A 127 13.01 27.25 5.88
C GLU A 127 14.39 27.65 6.43
N ALA A 128 15.42 27.76 5.58
CA ALA A 128 16.81 28.02 6.00
C ALA A 128 17.02 29.28 6.86
N VAL A 129 16.02 30.18 6.94
CA VAL A 129 16.06 31.44 7.72
C VAL A 129 14.88 31.55 8.70
N LYS A 130 14.09 30.49 8.89
CA LYS A 130 12.91 30.44 9.77
C LYS A 130 13.03 29.29 10.79
N ILE A 131 12.12 29.25 11.76
CA ILE A 131 12.01 28.11 12.69
C ILE A 131 11.57 26.89 11.88
N PRO A 132 12.31 25.77 11.90
CA PRO A 132 12.01 24.63 11.06
C PRO A 132 10.74 23.90 11.53
N ARG A 133 9.96 23.40 10.57
CA ARG A 133 8.76 22.58 10.81
C ARG A 133 9.07 21.09 10.59
N ILE A 134 8.06 20.25 10.82
CA ILE A 134 8.17 18.82 10.57
C ILE A 134 8.07 18.60 9.04
N VAL A 135 9.07 17.94 8.46
CA VAL A 135 8.98 17.34 7.13
C VAL A 135 8.54 15.88 7.32
N PRO A 136 7.33 15.49 6.88
CA PRO A 136 6.81 14.13 7.03
C PRO A 136 7.58 13.10 6.19
#